data_AF-A0A3B9EVT9-F1
#
_entry.id   AF-A0A3B9EVT9-F1
#
_cell.length_a   1.000
_cell.length_b   1.000
_cell.length_c   1.000
_cell.angle_alpha   90.00
_cell.angle_beta   90.00
_cell.angle_gamma   90.00
#
_symmetry.space_group_name_H-M   'P 1'
#
loop_
_entity.id
_entity.type
_entity.pdbx_description
1 polymer ?
#
loop_
_entity_poly.entity_id
_entity_poly.type
_entity_poly.pdbx_seq_one_letter_code
_entity_poly.pdbx_strand_id
1 'polypeptide(L)'
;LEEALETEEMMAYAGNYSLHGMVFKIFLAKDSALHMEVPGQPEYTLVPYKADEFNIEGLKGYGLRFIRNEESLIHKVLLMQPNGTFEAERKD
;
A
#
# COMPACT_ATOMS: atom_id res chain seq x y z
N LEU A 1 12.73 13.92 -15.10
CA LEU A 1 12.55 12.63 -15.80
C LEU A 1 12.56 11.50 -14.77
N GLU A 2 13.60 11.42 -13.93
CA GLU A 2 13.74 10.44 -12.84
C GLU A 2 12.63 10.55 -11.78
N GLU A 3 12.36 11.75 -11.26
CA GLU A 3 11.25 12.01 -10.30
C GLU A 3 9.86 11.64 -10.85
N ALA A 4 9.65 11.80 -12.16
CA ALA A 4 8.38 11.43 -12.80
C ALA A 4 8.20 9.91 -12.90
N LEU A 5 9.28 9.16 -13.14
CA LEU A 5 9.27 7.69 -13.17
C LEU A 5 9.01 7.11 -11.77
N GLU A 6 9.63 7.68 -10.74
CA GLU A 6 9.35 7.29 -9.34
C GLU A 6 7.89 7.56 -8.97
N THR A 7 7.34 8.70 -9.42
CA THR A 7 5.92 9.04 -9.19
C THR A 7 4.99 8.05 -9.88
N GLU A 8 5.26 7.67 -11.14
CA GLU A 8 4.47 6.66 -11.86
C GLU A 8 4.53 5.29 -11.18
N GLU A 9 5.71 4.88 -10.71
CA GLU A 9 5.87 3.64 -9.96
C GLU A 9 5.10 3.67 -8.63
N MET A 10 5.18 4.78 -7.89
CA MET A 10 4.40 4.98 -6.65
C MET A 10 2.89 4.95 -6.92
N MET A 11 2.43 5.59 -8.00
CA MET A 11 1.02 5.61 -8.39
C MET A 11 0.48 4.20 -8.71
N ALA A 12 1.31 3.25 -9.14
CA ALA A 12 0.87 1.88 -9.41
C ALA A 12 0.28 1.18 -8.18
N TYR A 13 0.74 1.55 -6.98
CA TYR A 13 0.27 1.03 -5.70
C TYR A 13 -1.01 1.71 -5.19
N ALA A 14 -1.31 2.92 -5.66
CA ALA A 14 -2.49 3.67 -5.26
C ALA A 14 -3.78 2.99 -5.76
N GLY A 15 -4.80 2.92 -4.91
CA GLY A 15 -6.05 2.26 -5.23
C GLY A 15 -6.89 1.95 -4.00
N ASN A 16 -8.07 1.41 -4.24
CA ASN A 16 -8.90 0.84 -3.18
C ASN A 16 -8.58 -0.65 -3.05
N TYR A 17 -8.56 -1.14 -1.82
CA TYR A 17 -8.29 -2.54 -1.49
C TYR A 17 -9.35 -3.03 -0.51
N SER A 18 -9.76 -4.29 -0.66
CA SER A 18 -10.78 -4.90 0.16
C SER A 18 -10.23 -6.08 0.96
N LEU A 19 -10.40 -5.99 2.27
CA LEU A 19 -10.12 -7.07 3.22
C LEU A 19 -11.43 -7.48 3.89
N HIS A 20 -11.90 -8.70 3.63
CA HIS A 20 -13.14 -9.24 4.21
C HIS A 20 -14.35 -8.28 4.14
N GLY A 21 -14.50 -7.56 3.02
CA GLY A 21 -15.59 -6.60 2.80
C GLY A 21 -15.35 -5.19 3.34
N MET A 22 -14.32 -4.97 4.16
CA MET A 22 -13.86 -3.63 4.52
C MET A 22 -13.00 -3.07 3.39
N VAL A 23 -13.30 -1.86 2.92
CA VAL A 23 -12.51 -1.16 1.90
C VAL A 23 -11.62 -0.11 2.57
N PHE A 24 -10.34 -0.12 2.23
CA PHE A 24 -9.38 0.92 2.59
C PHE A 24 -8.71 1.45 1.32
N LYS A 25 -8.16 2.67 1.43
CA LYS A 25 -7.60 3.39 0.29
C LYS A 25 -6.12 3.60 0.50
N ILE A 26 -5.34 3.40 -0.56
CA ILE A 26 -3.94 3.82 -0.65
C ILE A 26 -3.85 4.91 -1.72
N PHE A 27 -3.16 6.01 -1.42
CA PHE A 27 -3.02 7.13 -2.34
C PHE A 27 -1.68 7.82 -2.22
N LEU A 28 -1.19 8.41 -3.31
CA LEU A 28 0.00 9.25 -3.30
C LEU A 28 -0.38 10.65 -2.79
N ALA A 29 0.24 11.07 -1.69
CA ALA A 29 0.05 12.40 -1.12
C ALA A 29 0.97 13.44 -1.78
N LYS A 30 0.78 14.72 -1.39
CA LYS A 30 1.49 15.85 -2.00
C LYS A 30 2.99 15.87 -1.71
N ASP A 31 3.42 15.16 -0.68
CA ASP A 31 4.82 14.96 -0.30
C ASP A 31 5.48 13.80 -1.06
N SER A 32 4.77 13.21 -2.03
CA SER A 32 5.20 12.05 -2.81
C SER A 32 5.36 10.77 -1.98
N ALA A 33 4.77 10.72 -0.78
CA ALA A 33 4.65 9.50 0.00
C ALA A 33 3.31 8.80 -0.26
N LEU A 34 3.29 7.47 -0.13
CA LEU A 34 2.03 6.74 -0.12
C LEU A 34 1.39 6.82 1.27
N HIS A 35 0.09 7.09 1.29
CA HIS A 35 -0.72 7.14 2.49
C HIS A 35 -1.80 6.07 2.44
N MET A 36 -2.15 5.52 3.59
CA MET A 36 -3.22 4.53 3.75
C MET A 36 -4.30 5.09 4.67
N GLU A 37 -5.53 5.14 4.16
CA GLU A 37 -6.73 5.52 4.89
C GLU A 37 -7.59 4.26 5.13
N VAL A 38 -7.79 3.93 6.41
CA VAL A 38 -8.67 2.85 6.85
C VAL A 38 -9.85 3.46 7.60
N PRO A 39 -11.12 3.16 7.24
CA PRO A 39 -12.27 3.74 7.92
C PRO A 39 -12.24 3.54 9.45
N GLY A 40 -12.38 4.65 10.19
CA GLY A 40 -12.39 4.64 11.65
C GLY A 40 -11.00 4.59 12.31
N GLN A 41 -9.92 4.66 11.54
CA GLN A 41 -8.54 4.71 12.02
C GLN A 41 -7.88 6.04 11.62
N PRO A 42 -6.76 6.41 12.26
CA PRO A 42 -5.92 7.48 11.73
C PRO A 42 -5.36 7.11 10.36
N GLU A 43 -4.94 8.14 9.61
CA GLU A 43 -4.19 7.97 8.37
C GLU A 43 -2.76 7.52 8.67
N TYR A 44 -2.20 6.68 7.78
CA TYR A 44 -0.87 6.11 7.93
C TYR A 44 0.03 6.45 6.75
N THR A 45 1.23 6.97 7.03
CA THR A 45 2.30 7.13 6.03
C THR A 45 3.00 5.80 5.78
N LEU A 46 3.19 5.44 4.51
CA LEU A 46 3.91 4.24 4.09
C LEU A 46 5.33 4.62 3.65
N VAL A 47 6.32 3.98 4.28
CA VAL A 47 7.74 4.23 4.03
C VAL A 47 8.31 3.07 3.21
N PRO A 48 8.92 3.33 2.03
CA PRO A 48 9.57 2.29 1.25
C PRO A 48 10.57 1.49 2.09
N TYR A 49 10.57 0.17 1.92
CA TYR A 49 11.47 -0.73 2.65
C TYR A 49 12.24 -1.66 1.70
N LYS A 50 11.54 -2.34 0.80
CA LYS A 50 12.09 -3.20 -0.25
C LYS A 50 11.21 -3.09 -1.50
N ALA A 51 11.59 -3.80 -2.57
CA ALA A 51 10.76 -3.93 -3.76
C ALA A 51 9.32 -4.34 -3.38
N ASP A 52 8.35 -3.55 -3.83
CA ASP A 52 6.92 -3.70 -3.54
C ASP A 52 6.56 -3.82 -2.03
N GLU A 53 7.45 -3.44 -1.10
CA GLU A 53 7.26 -3.60 0.34
C GLU A 53 7.51 -2.30 1.11
N PHE A 54 6.58 -1.99 2.01
CA PHE A 54 6.54 -0.74 2.76
C PHE A 54 6.36 -1.03 4.25
N ASN A 55 7.02 -0.22 5.08
CA ASN A 55 6.71 -0.16 6.51
C ASN A 55 5.67 0.94 6.76
N ILE A 56 4.98 0.87 7.91
CA ILE A 56 4.14 1.98 8.36
C ILE A 56 4.94 2.86 9.31
N GLU A 57 4.98 4.17 9.05
CA GLU A 57 5.68 5.13 9.90
C GLU A 57 5.18 5.06 11.36
N GLY A 58 6.11 5.00 12.31
CA GLY A 58 5.79 4.93 13.74
C GLY A 58 5.26 3.58 14.25
N LEU A 59 4.98 2.60 13.38
CA LEU A 59 4.42 1.30 13.77
C LEU A 59 5.40 0.14 13.49
N LYS A 60 6.20 -0.21 14.49
CA LYS A 60 7.14 -1.33 14.39
C LYS A 60 6.42 -2.67 14.23
N GLY A 61 6.87 -3.48 13.27
CA GLY A 61 6.30 -4.79 12.98
C GLY A 61 5.05 -4.75 12.10
N TYR A 62 4.67 -3.58 11.60
CA TYR A 62 3.60 -3.39 10.63
C TYR A 62 4.17 -3.02 9.26
N GLY A 63 3.60 -3.59 8.21
CA GLY A 63 3.98 -3.29 6.85
C GLY A 63 2.99 -3.79 5.81
N LEU A 64 3.25 -3.43 4.56
CA LEU A 64 2.47 -3.84 3.41
C LEU A 64 3.41 -4.45 2.38
N ARG A 65 3.00 -5.53 1.72
CA ARG A 65 3.65 -6.05 0.52
C ARG A 65 2.66 -6.13 -0.62
N PHE A 66 2.90 -5.39 -1.68
CA PHE A 66 2.08 -5.41 -2.88
C PHE A 66 2.45 -6.61 -3.75
N ILE A 67 1.44 -7.21 -4.38
CA ILE A 67 1.60 -8.38 -5.23
C ILE A 67 1.17 -8.03 -6.66
N ARG A 68 2.08 -8.30 -7.59
CA ARG A 68 1.90 -8.14 -9.03
C ARG A 68 1.33 -9.41 -9.64
N ASN A 69 0.45 -9.27 -10.62
CA ASN A 69 -0.02 -10.37 -11.46
C ASN A 69 0.96 -10.66 -12.61
N GLU A 70 0.62 -11.57 -13.52
CA GLU A 70 1.45 -11.93 -14.68
C GLU A 70 1.69 -10.76 -15.65
N GLU A 71 0.82 -9.76 -15.64
CA GLU A 71 0.93 -8.52 -16.42
C GLU A 71 1.70 -7.41 -15.67
N SER A 72 2.33 -7.74 -14.55
CA SER A 72 3.06 -6.80 -13.67
C SER A 72 2.19 -5.72 -13.00
N LEU A 73 0.86 -5.89 -12.99
CA LEU A 73 -0.10 -4.98 -12.35
C LEU A 73 -0.33 -5.37 -10.90
N ILE A 74 -0.38 -4.38 -10.00
CA ILE A 74 -0.75 -4.60 -8.60
C ILE A 74 -2.21 -5.05 -8.54
N HIS A 75 -2.47 -6.24 -7.99
CA HIS A 75 -3.82 -6.79 -7.86
C HIS A 75 -4.17 -7.21 -6.42
N LYS A 76 -3.17 -7.29 -5.54
CA LYS A 76 -3.33 -7.61 -4.11
C LYS A 76 -2.34 -6.84 -3.26
N VAL A 77 -2.66 -6.71 -1.98
CA VAL A 77 -1.73 -6.25 -0.95
C VAL A 77 -1.82 -7.16 0.28
N LEU A 78 -0.65 -7.54 0.81
CA LEU A 78 -0.52 -8.28 2.05
C LEU A 78 -0.28 -7.28 3.19
N LEU A 79 -1.21 -7.21 4.15
CA LEU A 79 -1.05 -6.45 5.38
C LEU A 79 -0.32 -7.31 6.41
N MET A 80 0.95 -7.02 6.64
CA MET A 80 1.80 -7.72 7.61
C MET A 80 1.67 -7.05 8.97
N GLN A 81 1.25 -7.80 9.97
CA GLN A 81 1.07 -7.35 11.35
C GLN A 81 1.73 -8.36 12.30
N PRO A 82 2.04 -7.96 13.56
CA PRO A 82 2.60 -8.90 14.54
C PRO A 82 1.73 -10.14 14.77
N ASN A 83 0.41 -10.01 14.60
CA ASN A 83 -0.56 -11.08 14.82
C ASN A 83 -0.84 -11.94 13.58
N GLY A 84 -0.26 -11.62 12.42
CA GLY A 84 -0.50 -12.35 11.19
C GLY A 84 -0.36 -11.50 9.94
N THR A 85 -0.47 -12.16 8.79
CA THR A 85 -0.51 -11.51 7.48
C THR A 85 -1.89 -11.71 6.87
N PHE A 86 -2.50 -10.62 6.40
CA PHE A 86 -3.84 -10.63 5.84
C PHE A 86 -3.81 -10.17 4.39
N GLU A 87 -4.52 -10.88 3.51
CA GLU A 87 -4.57 -10.57 2.08
C GLU A 87 -5.78 -9.68 1.77
N ALA A 88 -5.54 -8.58 1.06
CA ALA A 88 -6.58 -7.72 0.53
C ALA A 88 -6.49 -7.63 -1.00
N GLU A 89 -7.64 -7.73 -1.66
CA GLU A 89 -7.73 -7.64 -3.12
C GLU A 89 -7.89 -6.19 -3.57
N ARG A 90 -7.20 -5.79 -4.65
CA ARG A 90 -7.43 -4.50 -5.27
C ARG A 90 -8.86 -4.47 -5.82
N LYS A 91 -9.53 -3.33 -5.65
CA LYS A 91 -10.83 -3.04 -6.24
C LYS A 91 -10.62 -2.13 -7.45
N ASP A 92 -11.31 -2.49 -8.53
CA ASP A 92 -11.48 -1.65 -9.73
C ASP A 92 -12.24 -0.35 -9.41
#